data_AF-A0AAV0GX87-F1
#
_entry.id   AF-A0AAV0GX87-F1
#
_cell.length_a   1.000
_cell.length_b   1.000
_cell.length_c   1.000
_cell.angle_alpha   90.00
_cell.angle_beta   90.00
_cell.angle_gamma   90.00
#
_symmetry.space_group_name_H-M   'P 1'
#
loop_
_entity.id
_entity.type
_entity.pdbx_description
1 polymer ?
#
loop_
_entity_poly.entity_id
_entity_poly.type
_entity_poly.pdbx_seq_one_letter_code
_entity_poly.pdbx_strand_id
1 'polypeptide(L)'
;NKGYAFVNFTSPTAAWNFYLTADNQRWSHCRSRKLATIVSAKLQGLNQLLAHFEPTVFPCHSDDFLPVRFDPPRDGSNKDMVKQWTVGRLRF
;
A
#
# COMPACT_ATOMS: atom_id res chain seq x y z
N ASN A 1 3.37 8.13 -9.77
CA ASN A 1 3.62 7.77 -8.35
C ASN A 1 4.74 8.65 -7.80
N LYS A 2 4.85 8.83 -6.47
CA LYS A 2 5.89 9.67 -5.83
C LYS A 2 7.20 8.91 -5.53
N GLY A 3 7.35 7.67 -5.99
CA GLY A 3 8.52 6.82 -5.74
C GLY A 3 8.50 6.04 -4.42
N TYR A 4 7.40 6.10 -3.65
CA TYR A 4 7.19 5.31 -2.44
C TYR A 4 5.74 4.87 -2.31
N ALA A 5 5.49 3.86 -1.47
CA ALA A 5 4.17 3.35 -1.15
C ALA A 5 4.11 2.87 0.31
N PHE A 6 2.91 2.80 0.87
CA PHE A 6 2.64 2.18 2.16
C PHE A 6 1.88 0.88 1.95
N VAL A 7 2.27 -0.16 2.68
CA VAL A 7 1.55 -1.45 2.72
C VAL A 7 1.42 -1.85 4.18
N ASN A 8 0.19 -2.16 4.60
CA ASN A 8 -0.07 -2.66 5.95
C ASN A 8 -0.38 -4.16 5.88
N PHE A 9 0.49 -4.97 6.45
CA PHE A 9 0.30 -6.41 6.58
C PHE A 9 -0.58 -6.74 7.79
N THR A 10 -1.23 -7.90 7.75
CA THR A 10 -2.06 -8.40 8.86
C THR A 10 -1.25 -9.03 9.99
N SER A 11 -0.02 -9.45 9.71
CA SER A 11 0.90 -10.00 10.71
C SER A 11 2.32 -9.45 10.53
N PRO A 12 3.08 -9.28 11.63
CA PRO A 12 4.50 -8.91 11.56
C PRO A 12 5.33 -9.90 10.75
N THR A 13 5.01 -11.20 10.84
CA THR A 13 5.69 -12.26 10.08
C THR A 13 5.56 -12.07 8.58
N ALA A 14 4.37 -11.69 8.08
CA ALA A 14 4.18 -11.42 6.67
C ALA A 14 4.98 -10.18 6.20
N ALA A 15 5.02 -9.13 7.02
CA ALA A 15 5.85 -7.95 6.74
C ALA A 15 7.35 -8.30 6.70
N TRP A 16 7.81 -9.14 7.63
CA TRP A 16 9.20 -9.59 7.68
C TRP A 16 9.59 -10.47 6.48
N ASN A 17 8.73 -11.41 6.10
CA ASN A 17 8.94 -12.23 4.91
C ASN A 17 8.98 -11.37 3.63
N PHE A 18 8.12 -10.35 3.54
CA PHE A 18 8.17 -9.39 2.44
C PHE A 18 9.47 -8.58 2.44
N TYR A 19 9.93 -8.10 3.60
CA TYR A 19 11.23 -7.43 3.72
C TYR A 19 12.37 -8.31 3.20
N LEU A 20 12.49 -9.55 3.68
CA LEU A 20 13.57 -10.47 3.29
C LEU A 20 13.60 -10.79 1.79
N THR A 21 12.45 -10.71 1.11
CA THR A 21 12.32 -11.11 -0.29
C THR A 21 12.36 -9.95 -1.27
N ALA A 22 11.87 -8.78 -0.88
CA ALA A 22 11.69 -7.64 -1.78
C ALA A 22 12.68 -6.49 -1.49
N ASP A 23 13.33 -6.45 -0.33
CA ASP A 23 14.34 -5.43 -0.05
C ASP A 23 15.59 -5.62 -0.92
N ASN A 24 16.20 -4.51 -1.34
CA ASN A 24 17.33 -4.45 -2.26
C ASN A 24 17.11 -5.17 -3.61
N GLN A 25 15.87 -5.48 -3.98
CA GLN A 25 15.56 -6.04 -5.29
C GLN A 25 15.45 -4.96 -6.36
N ARG A 26 15.93 -5.26 -7.57
CA ARG A 26 15.76 -4.37 -8.73
C ARG A 26 14.34 -4.44 -9.25
N TRP A 27 13.81 -3.28 -9.64
CA TRP A 27 12.58 -3.24 -10.44
C TRP A 27 12.86 -3.84 -11.82
N SER A 28 12.28 -4.99 -12.13
CA SER A 28 12.45 -5.70 -13.41
C SER A 28 11.74 -5.02 -14.59
N HIS A 29 10.92 -4.00 -14.32
CA HIS A 29 10.14 -3.30 -15.33
C HIS A 29 10.72 -1.91 -15.69
N CYS A 30 10.33 -1.38 -16.85
CA CYS A 30 10.75 -0.06 -17.37
C CYS A 30 12.27 0.17 -17.49
N ARG A 31 13.11 -0.88 -17.58
CA ARG A 31 14.59 -0.77 -17.56
C ARG A 31 15.10 0.05 -16.36
N SER A 32 14.36 0.02 -15.26
CA SER A 32 14.68 0.79 -14.06
C SER A 32 15.96 0.26 -13.41
N ARG A 33 16.85 1.18 -13.02
CA ARG A 33 18.02 0.84 -12.18
C ARG A 33 17.73 0.97 -10.69
N LYS A 34 16.51 1.35 -10.31
CA LYS A 34 16.14 1.56 -8.91
C LYS A 34 16.14 0.23 -8.17
N LEU A 35 16.57 0.27 -6.91
CA LEU A 35 16.40 -0.79 -5.93
C LEU A 35 15.19 -0.46 -5.06
N ALA A 36 14.40 -1.47 -4.71
CA ALA A 36 13.38 -1.35 -3.69
C ALA A 36 14.06 -1.29 -2.31
N THR A 37 13.61 -0.35 -1.47
CA THR A 37 14.05 -0.25 -0.08
C THR A 37 12.81 -0.31 0.80
N ILE A 38 12.80 -1.22 1.76
CA ILE A 38 11.69 -1.44 2.67
C ILE A 38 12.10 -0.96 4.06
N VAL A 39 11.29 -0.07 4.63
CA VAL A 39 11.49 0.49 5.96
C VAL A 39 10.18 0.52 6.72
N SER A 40 10.26 0.48 8.05
CA SER A 40 9.08 0.68 8.89
C SER A 40 8.55 2.10 8.75
N ALA A 41 7.25 2.23 8.46
CA ALA A 41 6.57 3.52 8.39
C ALA A 41 6.43 4.16 9.78
N LYS A 42 6.38 5.50 9.84
CA LYS A 42 6.10 6.24 11.08
C LYS A 42 4.69 5.96 11.62
N LEU A 43 3.71 5.86 10.72
CA LEU A 43 2.34 5.47 11.05
C LEU A 43 2.24 3.94 10.92
N GLN A 44 1.84 3.28 12.00
CA GLN A 44 1.82 1.82 12.10
C GLN A 44 0.40 1.31 12.38
N GLY A 45 -0.01 0.28 11.64
CA GLY A 45 -1.30 -0.38 11.79
C GLY A 45 -2.44 0.28 11.01
N LEU A 46 -3.46 -0.53 10.72
CA LEU A 46 -4.61 -0.13 9.90
C LEU A 46 -5.34 1.08 10.47
N ASN A 47 -5.63 1.10 11.77
CA ASN A 47 -6.40 2.17 12.40
C ASN A 47 -5.70 3.54 12.29
N GLN A 48 -4.37 3.59 12.46
CA GLN A 48 -3.62 4.83 12.30
C GLN A 48 -3.61 5.31 10.85
N LEU A 49 -3.50 4.39 9.89
CA LEU A 49 -3.55 4.72 8.47
C LEU A 49 -4.93 5.22 8.06
N LEU A 50 -6.02 4.60 8.53
CA LEU A 50 -7.38 5.05 8.28
C LEU A 50 -7.61 6.45 8.88
N ALA A 51 -7.28 6.64 10.17
CA ALA A 51 -7.43 7.94 10.83
C ALA A 51 -6.64 9.06 10.13
N HIS A 52 -5.47 8.73 9.55
CA HIS A 52 -4.67 9.70 8.80
C HIS A 52 -5.23 9.98 7.40
N PHE A 53 -5.60 8.94 6.64
CA PHE A 53 -5.95 9.09 5.23
C PHE A 53 -7.43 9.38 4.96
N GLU A 54 -8.36 8.94 5.81
CA GLU A 54 -9.80 9.21 5.65
C GLU A 54 -10.16 10.71 5.51
N PRO A 55 -9.61 11.63 6.33
CA PRO A 55 -9.87 13.06 6.16
C PRO A 55 -9.00 13.71 5.07
N THR A 56 -7.98 13.01 4.54
CA THR A 56 -7.03 13.58 3.59
C THR A 56 -7.67 13.79 2.22
N VAL A 57 -7.52 15.00 1.69
CA VAL A 57 -7.90 15.33 0.31
C VAL A 57 -6.71 15.11 -0.61
N PHE A 58 -6.85 14.19 -1.56
CA PHE A 58 -5.81 13.86 -2.52
C PHE A 58 -5.97 14.71 -3.79
N PRO A 59 -4.94 15.47 -4.19
CA PRO A 59 -4.94 16.20 -5.45
C PRO A 59 -4.63 15.24 -6.61
N CYS A 60 -5.61 14.40 -6.96
CA CYS A 60 -5.55 13.46 -8.07
C CYS A 60 -6.80 13.56 -8.94
N HIS A 61 -6.77 12.95 -10.13
CA HIS A 61 -7.81 13.11 -11.15
C HIS A 61 -8.91 12.05 -11.09
N SER A 62 -8.69 10.97 -10.34
CA SER A 62 -9.60 9.82 -10.22
C SER A 62 -9.48 9.21 -8.82
N ASP A 63 -10.51 8.51 -8.38
CA ASP A 63 -10.51 7.71 -7.15
C ASP A 63 -9.60 6.47 -7.26
N ASP A 64 -9.25 6.05 -8.48
CA ASP A 64 -8.23 5.02 -8.77
C ASP A 64 -6.85 5.31 -8.15
N PHE A 65 -6.59 6.57 -7.80
CA PHE A 65 -5.33 7.01 -7.19
C PHE A 65 -5.41 7.14 -5.66
N LEU A 66 -6.57 6.89 -5.06
CA LEU A 66 -6.74 6.94 -3.61
C LEU A 66 -6.14 5.68 -2.96
N PRO A 67 -5.67 5.77 -1.70
CA PRO A 67 -5.34 4.60 -0.91
C PRO A 67 -6.50 3.60 -0.88
N VAL A 68 -6.16 2.31 -0.84
CA VAL A 68 -7.16 1.23 -0.84
C VAL A 68 -7.02 0.36 0.41
N ARG A 69 -8.17 -0.06 0.95
CA ARG A 69 -8.26 -1.12 1.96
C ARG A 69 -9.01 -2.32 1.39
N PHE A 70 -8.66 -3.49 1.88
CA PHE A 70 -9.26 -4.76 1.49
C PHE A 70 -9.95 -5.40 2.69
N ASP A 71 -11.14 -5.94 2.46
CA ASP A 71 -11.88 -6.72 3.44
C ASP A 71 -12.54 -7.94 2.75
N PRO A 72 -12.12 -9.18 3.09
CA PRO A 72 -11.02 -9.52 4.00
C PRO A 72 -9.64 -9.10 3.45
N PRO A 73 -8.58 -9.09 4.28
CA PRO A 73 -7.22 -8.86 3.80
C PRO A 73 -6.80 -9.85 2.71
N ARG A 74 -5.99 -9.40 1.75
CA ARG A 74 -5.53 -10.25 0.64
C ARG A 74 -4.30 -11.08 1.03
N ASP A 75 -4.34 -12.36 0.65
CA ASP A 75 -3.23 -13.31 0.72
C ASP A 75 -2.65 -13.66 -0.67
N GLY A 76 -3.30 -13.18 -1.74
CA GLY A 76 -2.91 -13.44 -3.13
C GLY A 76 -3.58 -14.66 -3.78
N SER A 77 -4.43 -15.40 -3.07
CA SER A 77 -5.04 -16.64 -3.55
C SER A 77 -6.39 -16.46 -4.26
N ASN A 78 -7.18 -15.44 -3.90
CA ASN A 78 -8.52 -15.21 -4.48
C ASN A 78 -8.83 -13.72 -4.67
N LYS A 79 -8.99 -13.29 -5.93
CA LYS A 79 -9.33 -11.89 -6.26
C LYS A 79 -10.83 -11.60 -6.18
N ASP A 80 -11.67 -12.60 -6.44
CA ASP A 80 -13.11 -12.39 -6.66
C ASP A 80 -13.93 -12.25 -5.37
N MET A 81 -13.35 -12.61 -4.22
CA MET A 81 -14.04 -12.58 -2.91
C MET A 81 -13.68 -11.38 -2.04
N VAL A 82 -12.78 -10.50 -2.50
CA VAL A 82 -12.25 -9.41 -1.67
C VAL A 82 -12.88 -8.08 -2.04
N LYS A 83 -13.57 -7.44 -1.09
CA LYS A 83 -14.09 -6.09 -1.28
C LYS A 83 -12.95 -5.08 -1.15
N GLN A 84 -12.85 -4.19 -2.13
CA GLN A 84 -11.93 -3.06 -2.13
C GLN A 84 -12.69 -1.77 -1.80
N TRP A 85 -12.13 -0.95 -0.92
CA TRP A 85 -12.65 0.38 -0.59
C TRP A 85 -11.55 1.41 -0.74
N THR A 86 -11.87 2.54 -1.37
CA THR A 86 -10.99 3.72 -1.37
C THR A 86 -11.05 4.41 -0.02
N VAL A 87 -9.93 5.03 0.38
CA VAL A 87 -9.77 5.74 1.65
C VAL A 87 -9.28 7.14 1.36
N GLY A 88 -9.97 8.15 1.90
CA GLY A 88 -9.69 9.56 1.65
C GLY A 88 -10.68 10.21 0.70
N ARG A 89 -10.39 11.45 0.29
CA ARG A 89 -11.31 12.27 -0.50
C ARG A 89 -10.65 12.75 -1.78
N LEU A 90 -11.37 12.70 -2.89
CA LEU A 90 -10.96 13.32 -4.14
C LEU A 90 -11.15 14.84 -4.05
N ARG A 91 -10.19 15.61 -4.58
CA ARG A 91 -10.41 17.03 -4.81
C ARG A 91 -11.25 17.21 -6.07
N PHE A 92 -12.49 17.67 -5.92
CA PHE A 92 -13.33 18.14 -7.03
C PHE A 92 -12.84 19.50 -7.53
#